data_AF-A0A8E2EYS3-F1
#
_entry.id   AF-A0A8E2EYS3-F1
#
_cell.length_a   1.000
_cell.length_b   1.000
_cell.length_c   1.000
_cell.angle_alpha   90.00
_cell.angle_beta   90.00
_cell.angle_gamma   90.00
#
_symmetry.space_group_name_H-M   'P 1'
#
loop_
_entity.id
_entity.type
_entity.pdbx_description
1 polymer ?
#
loop_
_entity_poly.entity_id
_entity_poly.type
_entity_poly.pdbx_seq_one_letter_code
_entity_poly.pdbx_strand_id
1 'polypeptide(L)'
;MLSRMGPERTAKTGNSRLSHQLLELAKRKSLETQWNIAQELFKLQFEEERDITDIQTLVDAGVRCGFSKDEVSEWLNGQKGVEAVNREVEKVKKMGIDGVPRFLLQDGNYSIEGAADTMDFFEIFIKIKEQEGV
;
A
#
# COMPACT_ATOMS: atom_id res chain seq x y z
N MET A 1 -29.68 12.97 24.73
CA MET A 1 -28.94 11.77 24.30
C MET A 1 -28.73 11.88 22.79
N LEU A 2 -27.69 12.60 22.37
CA LEU A 2 -27.40 12.81 20.94
C LEU A 2 -26.64 11.56 20.44
N SER A 3 -27.34 10.73 19.68
CA SER A 3 -26.74 9.68 18.85
C SER A 3 -25.75 10.36 17.91
N ARG A 4 -24.44 10.20 18.17
CA ARG A 4 -23.41 10.51 17.19
C ARG A 4 -23.57 9.46 16.09
N MET A 5 -24.35 9.76 15.07
CA MET A 5 -24.26 9.03 13.81
C MET A 5 -22.83 9.21 13.32
N GLY A 6 -22.02 8.17 13.48
CA GLY A 6 -20.71 8.09 12.83
C GLY A 6 -20.87 8.23 11.31
N PRO A 7 -19.76 8.45 10.59
CA PRO A 7 -19.80 8.50 9.14
C PRO A 7 -20.50 7.26 8.56
N GLU A 8 -21.20 7.44 7.44
CA GLU A 8 -21.86 6.36 6.71
C GLU A 8 -20.83 5.27 6.35
N ARG A 9 -21.15 4.03 6.70
CA ARG A 9 -20.31 2.86 6.43
C ARG A 9 -20.62 2.34 5.04
N THR A 10 -19.61 2.25 4.19
CA THR A 10 -19.78 1.95 2.76
C THR A 10 -18.82 0.88 2.25
N ALA A 11 -18.01 0.26 3.12
CA ALA A 11 -17.01 -0.73 2.76
C ALA A 11 -17.53 -1.78 1.78
N LYS A 12 -16.78 -1.99 0.70
CA LYS A 12 -16.99 -3.05 -0.27
C LYS A 12 -15.70 -3.81 -0.45
N THR A 13 -15.79 -5.14 -0.56
CA THR A 13 -14.67 -5.95 -1.01
C THR A 13 -14.56 -5.82 -2.53
N GLY A 14 -13.74 -4.87 -2.98
CA GLY A 14 -13.46 -4.64 -4.38
C GLY A 14 -11.97 -4.61 -4.67
N ASN A 15 -11.62 -4.31 -5.92
CA ASN A 15 -10.23 -4.27 -6.35
C ASN A 15 -9.52 -3.02 -5.79
N SER A 16 -8.43 -3.20 -5.03
CA SER A 16 -7.61 -2.13 -4.43
C SER A 16 -6.70 -1.39 -5.41
N ARG A 17 -6.84 -1.58 -6.73
CA ARG A 17 -5.98 -0.95 -7.73
C ARG A 17 -5.95 0.57 -7.67
N LEU A 18 -7.07 1.23 -7.37
CA LEU A 18 -7.07 2.69 -7.18
C LEU A 18 -6.27 3.10 -5.94
N SER A 19 -6.37 2.33 -4.86
CA SER A 19 -5.57 2.53 -3.65
C SER A 19 -4.08 2.34 -3.92
N HIS A 20 -3.70 1.35 -4.75
CA HIS A 20 -2.31 1.18 -5.21
C HIS A 20 -1.83 2.34 -6.11
N GLN A 21 -2.71 2.94 -6.91
CA GLN A 21 -2.36 4.15 -7.66
C GLN A 21 -2.09 5.33 -6.71
N LEU A 22 -2.89 5.49 -5.65
CA LEU A 22 -2.63 6.53 -4.63
C LEU A 22 -1.29 6.30 -3.91
N LEU A 23 -0.96 5.05 -3.58
CA LEU A 23 0.36 4.69 -3.01
C LEU A 23 1.51 5.03 -3.96
N GLU A 24 1.32 4.86 -5.27
CA GLU A 24 2.32 5.22 -6.28
C GLU A 24 2.50 6.75 -6.42
N LEU A 25 1.42 7.53 -6.34
CA LEU A 25 1.53 8.99 -6.22
C LEU A 25 2.35 9.37 -4.99
N ALA A 26 2.03 8.74 -3.86
CA ALA A 26 2.66 9.04 -2.58
C ALA A 26 4.16 8.72 -2.55
N LYS A 27 4.54 7.59 -3.14
CA LYS A 27 5.93 7.15 -3.29
C LYS A 27 6.80 8.16 -4.02
N ARG A 28 6.24 8.90 -5.00
CA ARG A 28 6.96 9.93 -5.75
C ARG A 28 7.36 11.14 -4.90
N LYS A 29 6.67 11.35 -3.78
CA LYS A 29 6.97 12.44 -2.83
C LYS A 29 7.99 11.99 -1.78
N SER A 30 7.70 10.90 -1.07
CA SER A 30 8.65 10.23 -0.17
C SER A 30 8.13 8.87 0.29
N LEU A 31 9.03 8.00 0.79
CA LEU A 31 8.64 6.74 1.43
C LEU A 31 7.77 6.96 2.68
N GLU A 32 8.04 8.02 3.45
CA GLU A 32 7.22 8.41 4.60
C GLU A 32 5.79 8.78 4.17
N THR A 33 5.65 9.51 3.06
CA THR A 33 4.32 9.87 2.56
C THR A 33 3.57 8.64 2.06
N GLN A 34 4.26 7.72 1.38
CA GLN A 34 3.69 6.43 1.00
C GLN A 34 3.22 5.63 2.22
N TRP A 35 4.03 5.59 3.28
CA TRP A 35 3.67 4.93 4.53
C TRP A 35 2.41 5.54 5.16
N ASN A 36 2.33 6.87 5.25
CA ASN A 36 1.16 7.55 5.80
C ASN A 36 -0.13 7.23 5.02
N ILE A 37 -0.05 7.18 3.69
CA ILE A 37 -1.18 6.76 2.84
C ILE A 37 -1.55 5.29 3.10
N ALA A 38 -0.57 4.39 3.22
CA ALA A 38 -0.85 2.99 3.52
C ALA A 38 -1.60 2.82 4.84
N GLN A 39 -1.14 3.52 5.88
CA GLN A 39 -1.78 3.52 7.20
C GLN A 39 -3.20 4.08 7.14
N GLU A 40 -3.42 5.18 6.43
CA GLU A 40 -4.76 5.78 6.27
C GLU A 40 -5.70 4.84 5.50
N LEU A 41 -5.22 4.16 4.45
CA LEU A 41 -6.01 3.17 3.71
C LEU A 41 -6.39 1.97 4.58
N PHE A 42 -5.47 1.45 5.39
CA PHE A 42 -5.78 0.38 6.34
C PHE A 42 -6.80 0.81 7.36
N LYS A 43 -6.65 2.01 7.93
CA LYS A 43 -7.61 2.57 8.87
C LYS A 43 -9.00 2.71 8.25
N LEU A 44 -9.09 3.29 7.04
CA LEU A 44 -10.34 3.46 6.32
C LEU A 44 -11.05 2.13 6.08
N GLN A 45 -10.31 1.12 5.63
CA GLN A 45 -10.89 -0.19 5.31
C GLN A 45 -11.26 -1.01 6.55
N PHE A 46 -10.33 -1.13 7.50
CA PHE A 46 -10.42 -2.10 8.59
C PHE A 46 -10.92 -1.53 9.92
N GLU A 47 -10.87 -0.22 10.11
CA GLU A 47 -11.35 0.43 11.33
C GLU A 47 -12.61 1.29 11.09
N GLU A 48 -12.68 2.00 9.96
CA GLU A 48 -13.77 2.94 9.66
C GLU A 48 -14.84 2.36 8.70
N GLU A 49 -14.64 1.16 8.16
CA GLU A 49 -15.54 0.51 7.19
C GLU A 49 -15.91 1.41 5.99
N ARG A 50 -14.91 2.10 5.44
CA ARG A 50 -15.02 2.97 4.26
C ARG A 50 -14.58 2.24 2.99
N ASP A 51 -15.18 2.59 1.86
CA ASP A 51 -14.87 2.01 0.55
C ASP A 51 -13.55 2.55 -0.04
N ILE A 52 -12.45 1.81 0.10
CA ILE A 52 -11.15 2.19 -0.51
C ILE A 52 -11.08 1.99 -2.03
N THR A 53 -12.17 1.56 -2.67
CA THR A 53 -12.30 1.46 -4.13
C THR A 53 -12.99 2.68 -4.73
N ASP A 54 -13.52 3.56 -3.89
CA ASP A 54 -14.16 4.81 -4.30
C ASP A 54 -13.15 5.96 -4.42
N ILE A 55 -13.22 6.71 -5.52
CA ILE A 55 -12.30 7.82 -5.79
C ILE A 55 -12.42 8.91 -4.73
N GLN A 56 -13.64 9.24 -4.29
CA GLN A 56 -13.82 10.32 -3.32
C GLN A 56 -13.20 9.96 -1.97
N THR A 57 -13.37 8.72 -1.51
CA THR A 57 -12.73 8.21 -0.30
C THR A 57 -11.20 8.26 -0.41
N LEU A 58 -10.63 7.92 -1.57
CA LEU A 58 -9.19 8.01 -1.80
C LEU A 58 -8.66 9.45 -1.90
N VAL A 59 -9.44 10.36 -2.45
CA VAL A 59 -9.13 11.79 -2.47
C VAL A 59 -9.09 12.34 -1.04
N ASP A 60 -10.08 11.99 -0.22
CA ASP A 60 -10.11 12.40 1.20
C ASP A 60 -8.90 11.84 1.96
N ALA A 61 -8.52 10.58 1.72
CA ALA A 61 -7.33 9.97 2.29
C ALA A 61 -6.05 10.73 1.90
N GLY A 62 -5.90 11.06 0.61
CA GLY A 62 -4.78 11.85 0.12
C GLY A 62 -4.70 13.23 0.78
N VAL A 63 -5.82 13.93 0.93
CA VAL A 63 -5.87 15.23 1.60
C VAL A 63 -5.46 15.13 3.07
N ARG A 64 -5.90 14.10 3.80
CA ARG A 64 -5.49 13.86 5.20
C ARG A 64 -3.98 13.63 5.33
N CYS A 65 -3.34 13.09 4.29
CA CYS A 65 -1.90 12.88 4.22
C CYS A 65 -1.11 14.02 3.55
N GLY A 66 -1.74 15.19 3.31
CA GLY A 66 -1.06 16.40 2.87
C GLY A 66 -0.90 16.54 1.35
N PHE A 67 -1.75 15.89 0.56
CA PHE A 67 -1.92 16.17 -0.87
C PHE A 67 -3.02 17.21 -1.11
N SER A 68 -3.00 17.87 -2.27
CA SER A 68 -4.14 18.67 -2.70
C SER A 68 -5.24 17.79 -3.30
N LYS A 69 -6.50 18.23 -3.20
CA LYS A 69 -7.63 17.53 -3.80
C LYS A 69 -7.44 17.31 -5.30
N ASP A 70 -7.02 18.36 -6.00
CA ASP A 70 -6.87 18.36 -7.45
C ASP A 70 -5.76 17.41 -7.89
N GLU A 71 -4.61 17.43 -7.21
CA GLU A 71 -3.49 16.52 -7.48
C GLU A 71 -3.91 15.04 -7.38
N VAL A 72 -4.63 14.66 -6.31
CA VAL A 72 -5.09 13.28 -6.14
C VAL A 72 -6.15 12.92 -7.17
N SER A 73 -7.09 13.83 -7.42
CA SER A 73 -8.20 13.60 -8.36
C SER A 73 -7.67 13.45 -9.79
N GLU A 74 -6.79 14.34 -10.24
CA GLU A 74 -6.17 14.27 -11.57
C GLU A 74 -5.34 12.99 -11.73
N TRP A 75 -4.60 12.61 -10.68
CA TRP A 75 -3.81 11.38 -10.71
C TRP A 75 -4.68 10.13 -10.86
N LEU A 76 -5.72 9.99 -10.03
CA LEU A 76 -6.59 8.81 -10.01
C LEU A 76 -7.48 8.69 -11.26
N ASN A 77 -7.82 9.81 -11.90
CA ASN A 77 -8.54 9.82 -13.17
C ASN A 77 -7.62 9.73 -14.39
N GLY A 78 -6.30 9.85 -14.20
CA GLY A 78 -5.30 9.82 -15.25
C GLY A 78 -4.75 8.42 -15.53
N GLN A 79 -3.99 8.30 -16.62
CA GLN A 79 -3.43 7.01 -17.04
C GLN A 79 -2.07 6.68 -16.38
N LYS A 80 -1.35 7.69 -15.88
CA LYS A 80 0.01 7.53 -15.33
C LYS A 80 0.05 6.58 -14.13
N GLY A 81 -0.94 6.64 -13.25
CA GLY A 81 -1.06 5.72 -12.12
C GLY A 81 -1.31 4.29 -12.57
N VAL A 82 -2.24 4.10 -13.53
CA VAL A 82 -2.57 2.79 -14.11
C VAL A 82 -1.34 2.12 -14.71
N GLU A 83 -0.57 2.85 -15.51
CA GLU A 83 0.64 2.35 -16.16
C GLU A 83 1.72 1.95 -15.15
N ALA A 84 1.93 2.77 -14.12
CA ALA A 84 2.92 2.49 -13.09
C ALA A 84 2.56 1.23 -12.28
N VAL A 85 1.29 1.10 -11.87
CA VAL A 85 0.80 -0.10 -11.16
C VAL A 85 0.87 -1.35 -12.05
N ASN A 86 0.52 -1.25 -13.34
CA ASN A 86 0.64 -2.37 -14.28
C ASN A 86 2.09 -2.85 -14.41
N ARG A 87 3.02 -1.91 -14.58
CA ARG A 87 4.44 -2.21 -14.73
C ARG A 87 4.99 -2.94 -13.50
N GLU A 88 4.61 -2.50 -12.30
CA GLU A 88 5.07 -3.15 -11.06
C GLU A 88 4.46 -4.54 -10.91
N VAL A 89 3.16 -4.71 -11.19
CA VAL A 89 2.51 -6.03 -11.16
C VAL A 89 3.15 -7.00 -12.15
N GLU A 90 3.46 -6.55 -13.37
CA GLU A 90 4.15 -7.38 -14.37
C GLU A 90 5.56 -7.76 -13.91
N LYS A 91 6.31 -6.82 -13.33
CA LYS A 91 7.65 -7.07 -12.79
C LYS A 91 7.60 -8.12 -11.69
N VAL A 92 6.73 -7.95 -10.70
CA VAL A 92 6.59 -8.86 -9.55
C VAL A 92 6.13 -10.25 -10.00
N LYS A 93 5.20 -10.35 -10.97
CA LYS A 93 4.79 -11.63 -11.57
C LYS A 93 5.94 -12.34 -12.28
N LYS A 94 6.80 -11.61 -13.00
CA LYS A 94 7.99 -12.20 -13.66
C LYS A 94 9.01 -12.75 -12.66
N MET A 95 8.99 -12.25 -11.43
CA MET A 95 9.80 -12.78 -10.33
C MET A 95 9.18 -14.03 -9.68
N GLY A 96 8.06 -14.54 -10.20
CA GLY A 96 7.37 -15.71 -9.65
C GLY A 96 6.57 -15.42 -8.38
N ILE A 97 6.34 -14.15 -8.06
CA ILE A 97 5.63 -13.73 -6.85
C ILE A 97 4.13 -13.62 -7.17
N ASP A 98 3.32 -14.43 -6.50
CA ASP A 98 1.87 -14.53 -6.69
C ASP A 98 1.04 -14.18 -5.44
N GLY A 99 1.71 -13.92 -4.30
CA GLY A 99 1.08 -13.59 -3.02
C GLY A 99 1.78 -12.46 -2.26
N VAL A 100 1.04 -11.86 -1.32
CA VAL A 100 1.50 -10.77 -0.42
C VAL A 100 1.14 -11.07 1.05
N PRO A 101 1.88 -10.51 2.03
CA PRO A 101 3.11 -9.74 1.86
C PRO A 101 4.30 -10.62 1.46
N ARG A 102 5.27 -10.02 0.78
CA ARG A 102 6.54 -10.67 0.45
C ARG A 102 7.68 -9.67 0.61
N PHE A 103 8.73 -10.10 1.32
CA PHE A 103 9.92 -9.30 1.56
C PHE A 103 11.09 -9.92 0.80
N LEU A 104 11.81 -9.10 0.04
CA LEU A 104 13.00 -9.48 -0.70
C LEU A 104 14.20 -8.81 -0.05
N LEU A 105 15.23 -9.58 0.27
CA LEU A 105 16.45 -9.12 0.92
C LEU A 105 17.64 -9.48 0.03
N GLN A 106 18.70 -8.64 0.07
CA GLN A 106 19.90 -8.78 -0.76
C GLN A 106 19.57 -9.04 -2.23
N ASP A 107 18.90 -8.06 -2.85
CA ASP A 107 18.48 -8.11 -4.26
C ASP A 107 17.67 -9.35 -4.66
N GLY A 108 17.00 -9.99 -3.68
CA GLY A 108 16.16 -11.16 -3.89
C GLY A 108 16.85 -12.50 -3.65
N ASN A 109 18.10 -12.52 -3.17
CA ASN A 109 18.80 -13.74 -2.78
C ASN A 109 18.13 -14.44 -1.58
N TYR A 110 17.42 -13.67 -0.75
CA TYR A 110 16.64 -14.18 0.35
C TYR A 110 15.23 -13.57 0.28
N SER A 111 14.23 -14.34 0.70
CA SER A 111 12.87 -13.86 0.79
C SER A 111 12.15 -14.38 2.02
N ILE A 112 11.27 -13.56 2.58
CA ILE A 112 10.32 -13.95 3.62
C ILE A 112 8.91 -13.86 3.01
N GLU A 113 8.12 -14.90 3.21
CA GLU A 113 6.78 -15.04 2.63
C GLU A 113 5.68 -14.88 3.66
N GLY A 114 4.61 -14.20 3.28
CA GLY A 114 3.40 -14.09 4.09
C GLY A 114 3.59 -13.23 5.34
N ALA A 115 2.59 -13.29 6.22
CA ALA A 115 2.60 -12.62 7.51
C ALA A 115 3.52 -13.38 8.49
N ALA A 116 4.82 -13.32 8.20
CA ALA A 116 5.88 -13.93 8.98
C ALA A 116 6.04 -13.25 10.34
N ASP A 117 6.48 -14.03 11.32
CA ASP A 117 6.75 -13.55 12.67
C ASP A 117 8.11 -12.86 12.73
N THR A 118 8.31 -12.01 13.74
CA THR A 118 9.58 -11.29 13.94
C THR A 118 10.79 -12.25 13.99
N MET A 119 10.60 -13.48 14.46
CA MET A 119 11.68 -14.46 14.53
C MET A 119 12.18 -14.89 13.14
N ASP A 120 11.29 -15.01 12.15
CA ASP A 120 11.67 -15.36 10.78
C ASP A 120 12.63 -14.31 10.19
N PHE A 121 12.42 -13.03 10.53
CA PHE A 121 13.32 -11.94 10.16
C PHE A 121 14.67 -12.05 10.88
N PHE A 122 14.69 -12.36 12.18
CA PHE A 122 15.95 -12.52 12.90
C PHE A 122 16.80 -13.67 12.33
N GLU A 123 16.19 -14.82 12.06
CA GLU A 123 16.88 -15.97 11.49
C GLU A 123 17.51 -15.64 10.14
N ILE A 124 16.77 -14.96 9.26
CA ILE A 124 17.30 -14.61 7.93
C ILE A 124 18.42 -13.56 8.02
N PHE A 125 18.32 -12.60 8.94
CA PHE A 125 19.36 -11.59 9.12
C PHE A 125 20.65 -12.19 9.70
N ILE A 126 20.54 -13.15 10.62
CA ILE A 126 21.71 -13.91 11.12
C ILE A 126 22.37 -14.65 9.97
N LYS A 127 21.57 -15.35 9.15
CA LYS A 127 22.09 -16.07 7.98
C LYS A 127 22.81 -15.14 6.99
N ILE A 128 22.21 -13.99 6.66
CA ILE A 128 22.81 -13.00 5.76
C ILE A 128 24.15 -12.51 6.33
N LYS A 129 24.20 -12.17 7.62
CA LYS A 129 25.41 -11.74 8.29
C LYS A 129 26.52 -12.79 8.24
N GLU A 130 26.20 -14.05 8.49
CA GLU A 130 27.17 -15.16 8.46
C GLU A 130 27.70 -15.45 7.05
N GLN A 131 26.85 -15.33 6.02
CA GLN A 131 27.20 -15.68 4.64
C GLN A 131 27.85 -14.54 3.87
N GLU A 132 27.54 -13.29 4.20
CA GLU A 132 27.96 -12.11 3.43
C GLU A 132 28.90 -11.17 4.21
N GLY A 133 29.13 -11.42 5.50
CA GLY A 133 30.14 -10.72 6.31
C GLY A 133 29.82 -9.25 6.60
N VAL A 134 28.53 -8.88 6.62
CA VAL A 134 28.03 -7.53 6.91
C VAL A 134 27.72 -7.34 8.41
#